data_AF-A0A1G9RH99-F1
#
_entry.id   AF-A0A1G9RH99-F1
#
_cell.length_a   1.000
_cell.length_b   1.000
_cell.length_c   1.000
_cell.angle_alpha   90.00
_cell.angle_beta   90.00
_cell.angle_gamma   90.00
#
_symmetry.space_group_name_H-M   'P 1'
#
loop_
_entity.id
_entity.type
_entity.pdbx_description
1 polymer ?
#
loop_
_entity_poly.entity_id
_entity_poly.type
_entity_poly.pdbx_seq_one_letter_code
_entity_poly.pdbx_strand_id
1 'polypeptide(L)'
;MFKGLLALAPRCDACGADFESADVGDGAAVFALFIVGFLAVVLFLLMAVAFRGMPWWGHMLVQVPFIFGASILCLRPLKGLLFALQFEHGAQQGRLDD
;
A
#
# COMPACT_ATOMS: atom_id res chain seq x y z
N MET A 1 16.43 -1.12 -4.07
CA MET A 1 15.06 -0.62 -4.31
C MET A 1 14.39 -0.10 -3.03
N PHE A 2 14.38 -0.83 -1.90
CA PHE A 2 13.83 -0.31 -0.63
C PHE A 2 14.94 -0.05 0.42
N LYS A 3 14.85 1.07 1.14
CA LYS A 3 15.69 1.44 2.29
C LYS A 3 14.84 1.41 3.58
N GLY A 4 14.55 0.21 4.09
CA GLY A 4 13.78 0.01 5.33
C GLY A 4 12.44 -0.69 5.11
N LEU A 5 11.44 -0.39 5.96
CA LEU A 5 10.16 -1.09 5.93
C LEU A 5 9.30 -0.67 4.71
N LEU A 6 9.10 0.64 4.48
CA LEU A 6 8.28 1.17 3.38
C LEU A 6 8.95 2.25 2.52
N ALA A 7 10.16 2.68 2.88
CA ALA A 7 10.88 3.73 2.17
C ALA A 7 11.64 3.13 0.97
N LEU A 8 11.55 3.77 -0.19
CA LEU A 8 12.38 3.45 -1.34
C LEU A 8 13.80 3.97 -1.08
N ALA A 9 14.81 3.26 -1.59
CA ALA A 9 16.16 3.80 -1.69
C ALA A 9 16.13 4.96 -2.71
N PRO A 10 16.99 5.99 -2.59
CA PRO A 10 16.98 7.11 -3.53
C PRO A 10 17.39 6.69 -4.95
N ARG A 11 18.24 5.67 -5.09
CA ARG A 11 18.72 5.16 -6.38
C ARG A 11 18.76 3.64 -6.42
N CYS A 12 18.62 3.07 -7.61
CA CYS A 12 18.80 1.64 -7.82
C CYS A 12 20.27 1.29 -8.01
N ASP A 13 20.81 0.41 -7.16
CA ASP A 13 22.21 -0.04 -7.27
C ASP A 13 22.49 -0.88 -8.53
N ALA A 14 21.45 -1.48 -9.14
CA ALA A 14 21.59 -2.35 -10.30
C ALA A 14 21.36 -1.65 -11.65
N CYS A 15 20.44 -0.68 -11.72
CA CYS A 15 20.10 0.01 -12.98
C CYS A 15 20.28 1.53 -12.94
N GLY A 16 20.67 2.11 -11.80
CA GLY A 16 20.89 3.56 -11.66
C GLY A 16 19.63 4.41 -11.70
N ALA A 17 18.43 3.79 -11.78
CA ALA A 17 17.16 4.51 -11.82
C ALA A 17 16.96 5.34 -10.55
N ASP A 18 16.53 6.59 -10.75
CA ASP A 18 16.18 7.53 -9.68
C ASP A 18 14.76 7.25 -9.18
N PHE A 19 14.62 7.00 -7.88
CA PHE A 19 13.33 6.71 -7.28
C PHE A 19 12.67 7.96 -6.67
N GLU A 20 13.36 9.11 -6.62
CA GLU A 20 12.80 10.37 -6.09
C GLU A 20 11.81 11.04 -7.06
N SER A 21 11.96 10.82 -8.38
CA SER A 21 11.08 11.44 -9.38
C SER A 21 9.73 10.74 -9.56
N ALA A 22 9.51 9.62 -8.88
CA ALA A 22 8.35 8.77 -9.09
C ALA A 22 7.34 8.96 -7.94
N ASP A 23 6.19 9.57 -8.24
CA ASP A 23 5.08 9.75 -7.29
C ASP A 23 4.27 8.44 -7.11
N VAL A 24 4.99 7.38 -6.78
CA VAL A 24 4.45 6.02 -6.61
C VAL A 24 3.89 5.83 -5.21
N GLY A 25 4.29 6.70 -4.27
CA GLY A 25 3.86 6.67 -2.88
C GLY A 25 2.36 6.88 -2.73
N ASP A 26 1.81 7.90 -3.38
CA ASP A 26 0.40 8.30 -3.23
C ASP A 26 -0.54 7.33 -3.94
N GLY A 27 -0.18 6.87 -5.15
CA GLY A 27 -0.94 5.85 -5.86
C GLY A 27 -1.01 4.52 -5.11
N ALA A 28 0.13 4.05 -4.58
CA ALA A 28 0.18 2.79 -3.82
C ALA A 28 -0.69 2.85 -2.55
N ALA A 29 -0.75 4.00 -1.88
CA ALA A 29 -1.55 4.19 -0.67
C ALA A 29 -3.05 4.10 -0.95
N VAL A 30 -3.53 4.74 -2.03
CA VAL A 30 -4.95 4.70 -2.41
C VAL A 30 -5.39 3.28 -2.77
N PHE A 31 -4.60 2.55 -3.57
CA PHE A 31 -4.92 1.16 -3.91
C PHE A 31 -4.88 0.24 -2.69
N ALA A 32 -3.88 0.41 -1.81
CA ALA A 32 -3.81 -0.35 -0.56
C ALA A 32 -5.04 -0.08 0.32
N LEU A 33 -5.50 1.17 0.41
CA LEU A 33 -6.72 1.52 1.16
C LEU A 33 -7.94 0.77 0.63
N PHE A 34 -8.16 0.73 -0.69
CA PHE A 34 -9.33 0.05 -1.26
C PHE A 34 -9.29 -1.46 -1.02
N ILE A 35 -8.13 -2.10 -1.24
CA ILE A 35 -7.95 -3.54 -1.05
C ILE A 35 -8.12 -3.91 0.43
N VAL A 36 -7.35 -3.25 1.30
CA VAL A 36 -7.36 -3.54 2.74
C VAL A 36 -8.70 -3.17 3.37
N GLY A 37 -9.29 -2.05 2.97
CA GLY A 37 -10.60 -1.60 3.44
C GLY A 37 -11.71 -2.60 3.09
N PHE A 38 -11.74 -3.09 1.85
CA PHE A 38 -12.68 -4.14 1.45
C PHE A 38 -12.51 -5.40 2.29
N LEU A 39 -11.28 -5.91 2.44
CA LEU A 39 -11.00 -7.09 3.25
C LEU A 39 -11.37 -6.90 4.73
N ALA A 40 -11.12 -5.71 5.28
CA ALA A 40 -11.44 -5.38 6.67
C ALA A 40 -12.96 -5.41 6.92
N VAL A 41 -13.76 -4.89 5.98
CA VAL A 41 -15.23 -4.93 6.06
C VAL A 41 -15.76 -6.36 5.94
N VAL A 42 -15.24 -7.15 4.99
CA VAL A 42 -15.62 -8.57 4.87
C VAL A 42 -15.29 -9.32 6.16
N LEU A 43 -14.10 -9.12 6.72
CA LEU A 43 -13.71 -9.73 8.00
C LEU A 43 -14.60 -9.27 9.15
N PHE A 44 -14.99 -8.01 9.20
CA PHE A 44 -15.90 -7.47 10.20
C PHE A 44 -17.27 -8.16 10.14
N LEU A 45 -17.85 -8.28 8.94
CA LEU A 45 -19.13 -8.94 8.73
C LEU A 45 -19.06 -10.45 9.05
N LEU A 46 -18.00 -11.12 8.62
CA LEU A 46 -17.78 -12.54 8.95
C LEU A 46 -17.73 -12.76 10.47
N MET A 47 -17.02 -11.89 11.19
CA MET A 47 -16.92 -11.96 12.64
C MET A 47 -18.26 -11.67 13.32
N ALA A 48 -19.03 -10.70 12.81
CA ALA A 48 -20.35 -10.37 13.31
C ALA A 48 -21.36 -11.53 13.14
N VAL A 49 -21.27 -12.27 12.03
CA VAL A 49 -22.14 -13.43 11.76
C VAL A 49 -21.69 -14.68 12.52
N ALA A 50 -20.37 -14.93 12.58
CA ALA A 50 -19.81 -16.12 13.23
C ALA A 50 -19.91 -16.07 14.77
N PHE A 51 -19.77 -14.88 15.37
CA PHE A 51 -19.76 -14.71 16.82
C PHE A 51 -20.95 -13.84 17.26
N ARG A 52 -22.07 -14.48 17.59
CA ARG A 52 -23.25 -13.80 18.17
C ARG A 52 -22.85 -13.16 19.51
N GLY A 53 -22.78 -11.83 19.55
CA GLY A 53 -22.47 -11.06 20.76
C GLY A 53 -21.01 -10.65 20.93
N MET A 54 -20.19 -10.69 19.87
CA MET A 54 -18.84 -10.14 19.91
C MET A 54 -18.87 -8.69 20.41
N PRO A 55 -18.21 -8.38 21.54
CA PRO A 55 -18.19 -7.02 22.04
C PRO A 55 -17.39 -6.11 21.11
N TRP A 56 -17.72 -4.82 21.10
CA TRP A 56 -17.10 -3.82 20.22
C TRP A 56 -15.57 -3.77 20.32
N TRP A 57 -15.00 -4.04 21.50
CA TRP A 57 -13.54 -4.09 21.69
C TRP A 57 -12.89 -5.30 21.02
N GLY A 58 -13.62 -6.43 20.90
CA GLY A 58 -13.14 -7.62 20.20
C GLY A 58 -12.96 -7.35 18.71
N HIS A 59 -13.87 -6.58 18.12
CA HIS A 59 -13.71 -6.08 16.76
C HIS A 59 -12.47 -5.19 16.62
N MET A 60 -12.26 -4.23 17.51
CA MET A 60 -11.04 -3.39 17.45
C MET A 60 -9.76 -4.21 17.57
N LEU A 61 -9.70 -5.17 18.49
CA LEU A 61 -8.49 -5.99 18.69
C LEU A 61 -8.13 -6.87 17.49
N VAL A 62 -9.10 -7.23 16.65
CA VAL A 62 -8.84 -8.02 15.44
C VAL A 62 -8.63 -7.12 14.23
N GLN A 63 -9.50 -6.12 14.03
CA GLN A 63 -9.41 -5.23 12.87
C GLN A 63 -8.14 -4.36 12.90
N VAL A 64 -7.72 -3.82 14.05
CA VAL A 64 -6.53 -2.94 14.12
C VAL A 64 -5.25 -3.65 13.66
N PRO A 65 -4.85 -4.80 14.23
CA PRO A 65 -3.65 -5.50 13.77
C PRO A 65 -3.81 -6.04 12.35
N PHE A 66 -5.03 -6.45 11.96
CA PHE A 66 -5.29 -6.89 10.59
C PHE A 66 -5.04 -5.77 9.58
N ILE A 67 -5.64 -4.60 9.79
CA ILE A 67 -5.49 -3.44 8.89
C ILE A 67 -4.02 -3.00 8.86
N PHE A 68 -3.35 -2.94 10.01
CA PHE A 68 -1.94 -2.54 10.08
C PHE A 68 -1.03 -3.51 9.33
N GLY A 69 -1.18 -4.82 9.60
CA GLY A 69 -0.40 -5.87 8.94
C GLY A 69 -0.68 -5.95 7.45
N ALA A 70 -1.96 -5.94 7.06
CA ALA A 70 -2.38 -5.98 5.66
C ALA A 70 -1.92 -4.75 4.88
N SER A 71 -1.94 -3.56 5.48
CA SER A 71 -1.43 -2.33 4.85
C SER A 71 0.06 -2.44 4.56
N ILE A 72 0.87 -2.87 5.53
CA ILE A 72 2.32 -3.02 5.32
C ILE A 72 2.61 -4.08 4.24
N LEU A 73 1.88 -5.19 4.26
CA LEU A 73 2.04 -6.27 3.29
C LEU A 73 1.64 -5.84 1.88
N CYS A 74 0.61 -5.01 1.74
CA CYS A 74 0.11 -4.54 0.45
C CYS A 74 0.95 -3.40 -0.13
N LEU A 75 1.41 -2.47 0.70
CA LEU A 75 2.15 -1.28 0.24
C LEU A 75 3.51 -1.62 -0.39
N ARG A 76 4.22 -2.65 0.10
CA ARG A 76 5.52 -3.05 -0.46
C ARG A 76 5.43 -3.52 -1.94
N PRO A 77 4.63 -4.55 -2.28
CA PRO A 77 4.52 -5.01 -3.66
C PRO A 77 3.88 -3.95 -4.57
N LEU A 78 2.88 -3.19 -4.08
CA LEU A 78 2.26 -2.14 -4.89
C LEU A 78 3.24 -1.02 -5.25
N LYS A 79 4.05 -0.56 -4.30
CA LYS A 79 5.08 0.44 -4.61
C LYS A 79 6.09 -0.06 -5.64
N GLY A 80 6.47 -1.33 -5.60
CA GLY A 80 7.37 -1.90 -6.61
C GLY A 80 6.74 -2.04 -7.99
N LEU A 81 5.51 -2.53 -8.03
CA LEU A 81 4.77 -2.72 -9.27
C LEU A 81 4.49 -1.40 -9.97
N LEU A 82 3.99 -0.40 -9.22
CA LEU A 82 3.68 0.92 -9.76
C LEU A 82 4.94 1.65 -10.24
N PHE A 83 6.07 1.49 -9.56
CA PHE A 83 7.34 2.03 -10.05
C PHE A 83 7.76 1.36 -11.36
N ALA A 84 7.71 0.02 -11.45
CA ALA A 84 8.07 -0.69 -12.67
C ALA A 84 7.19 -0.26 -13.86
N LEU A 85 5.88 -0.09 -13.61
CA LEU A 85 4.94 0.41 -14.61
C LEU A 85 5.24 1.85 -15.02
N GLN A 86 5.54 2.75 -14.08
CA GLN A 86 5.92 4.13 -14.41
C GLN A 86 7.25 4.18 -15.20
N PHE A 87 8.21 3.34 -14.84
CA PHE A 87 9.51 3.26 -15.50
C PHE A 87 9.38 2.74 -16.95
N GLU A 88 8.54 1.73 -17.18
CA GLU A 88 8.29 1.19 -18.51
C GLU A 88 7.48 2.15 -19.41
N HIS A 89 6.49 2.84 -18.85
CA HIS A 89 5.61 3.72 -19.62
C HIS A 89 6.10 5.17 -19.71
N GLY A 90 7.25 5.50 -19.12
CA GLY A 90 7.80 6.86 -19.13
C GLY A 90 6.87 7.90 -18.50
N ALA A 91 6.02 7.47 -17.55
CA ALA A 91 5.00 8.29 -16.90
C ALA A 91 5.64 9.22 -15.85
N GLN A 92 6.40 10.21 -16.34
CA GLN A 92 6.93 11.30 -15.54
C GLN A 92 5.93 12.46 -15.51
N GLN A 93 5.92 13.23 -14.42
CA GLN A 93 5.10 14.45 -14.31
C GLN A 93 5.42 15.39 -15.48
N GLY A 94 4.39 15.78 -16.24
CA GLY A 94 4.54 16.72 -17.34
C GLY A 94 5.02 18.07 -16.80
N ARG A 95 6.25 18.46 -17.14
CA ARG A 95 6.73 19.82 -16.91
C ARG A 95 6.17 20.70 -18.03
N LEU A 96 5.46 21.76 -17.64
CA LEU A 96 5.16 22.86 -18.53
C LEU A 96 6.43 23.73 -18.56
N ASP A 97 7.00 23.93 -19.73
CA ASP A 97 8.09 24.90 -19.91
C ASP A 97 7.47 26.30 -19.86
N ASP A 98 7.93 27.13 -18.92
CA ASP A 98 7.54 28.55 -18.79
C ASP A 98 7.99 29.39 -19.99
#